data_AF-A0A0R3Q6Q0-F1
#
_entry.id   AF-A0A0R3Q6Q0-F1
#
_cell.length_a   1.000
_cell.length_b   1.000
_cell.length_c   1.000
_cell.angle_alpha   90.00
_cell.angle_beta   90.00
_cell.angle_gamma   90.00
#
_symmetry.space_group_name_H-M   'P 1'
#
loop_
_entity.id
_entity.type
_entity.pdbx_description
1 polymer ?
#
loop_
_entity_poly.entity_id
_entity_poly.type
_entity_poly.pdbx_seq_one_letter_code
_entity_poly.pdbx_strand_id
1 'polypeptide(L)'
;MSTVAKVGARVRKRPVIKIIHNPLYKVIVKAQMATAAPPLGPNLGKRGINVANFCKDFNRATSNIKPGTFFLPGTPLPVRVTIKPDRTYDLEICTPTSMWLLMHAAGIRRGATCPREEISGMITVKHIYEIAKIKAADKCLLGVPLKLICEQLIKTAHTIGLKVVRGNLDPMEYRKFLEERKVVVDRELKRMEEEKAAKQSASWVDELSTEVDGMTNLILTERERIVRVRPAVERK
;
A
#
# COMPACT_ATOMS: atom_id res chain seq x y z
N MET A 1 24.52 -45.73 46.00
CA MET A 1 23.38 -45.17 45.25
C MET A 1 23.38 -43.67 45.43
N SER A 2 23.87 -42.90 44.44
CA SER A 2 23.89 -41.44 44.49
C SER A 2 22.65 -40.87 43.80
N THR A 3 21.83 -40.15 44.56
CA THR A 3 20.62 -39.48 44.09
C THR A 3 20.98 -38.17 43.38
N VAL A 4 20.76 -38.12 42.06
CA VAL A 4 20.87 -36.91 41.24
C VAL A 4 19.59 -36.09 41.38
N ALA A 5 19.64 -35.00 42.13
CA ALA A 5 18.55 -34.03 42.19
C ALA A 5 18.54 -33.15 40.93
N LYS A 6 17.60 -33.40 40.01
CA LYS A 6 17.32 -32.51 38.86
C LYS A 6 16.72 -31.20 39.39
N VAL A 7 17.54 -30.15 39.45
CA VAL A 7 17.08 -28.78 39.70
C VAL A 7 16.31 -28.31 38.46
N GLY A 8 14.97 -28.29 38.56
CA GLY A 8 14.09 -27.77 37.53
C GLY A 8 14.32 -26.27 37.34
N ALA A 9 14.84 -25.87 36.17
CA ALA A 9 14.96 -24.48 35.79
C ALA A 9 13.56 -23.84 35.71
N ARG A 10 13.24 -22.96 36.66
CA ARG A 10 12.01 -22.18 36.68
C ARG A 10 12.06 -21.19 35.53
N VAL A 11 11.38 -21.50 34.41
CA VAL A 11 11.28 -20.64 33.23
C VAL A 11 10.61 -19.32 33.66
N ARG A 12 11.41 -18.26 33.79
CA ARG A 12 10.90 -16.90 33.98
C ARG A 12 10.11 -16.51 32.72
N LYS A 13 8.80 -16.33 32.84
CA LYS A 13 7.97 -15.79 31.75
C LYS A 13 8.54 -14.42 31.37
N ARG A 14 8.90 -14.24 30.09
CA ARG A 14 9.39 -12.95 29.57
C ARG A 14 8.30 -11.90 29.83
N PRO A 15 8.66 -10.69 30.30
CA PRO A 15 7.66 -9.64 30.51
C PRO A 15 6.96 -9.35 29.18
N VAL A 16 5.63 -9.44 29.18
CA VAL A 16 4.82 -9.12 28.00
C VAL A 16 5.01 -7.63 27.72
N ILE A 17 5.81 -7.33 26.70
CA ILE A 17 6.06 -5.95 26.28
C ILE A 17 4.71 -5.38 25.86
N LYS A 18 4.22 -4.40 26.62
CA LYS A 18 2.97 -3.69 26.31
C LYS A 18 3.11 -3.04 24.94
N ILE A 19 2.19 -3.38 24.05
CA ILE A 19 2.10 -2.85 22.70
C ILE A 19 1.78 -1.34 22.76
N ILE A 20 2.67 -0.50 22.22
CA ILE A 20 2.55 0.98 22.22
C ILE A 20 1.83 1.49 20.95
N HIS A 21 1.08 0.65 20.23
CA HIS A 21 0.48 1.00 18.94
C HIS A 21 -1.00 0.63 18.84
N ASN A 22 -1.72 1.31 17.93
CA ASN A 22 -3.14 1.05 17.68
C ASN A 22 -3.35 -0.45 17.39
N PRO A 23 -4.27 -1.12 18.10
CA PRO A 23 -4.56 -2.55 17.95
C PRO A 23 -5.05 -2.92 16.54
N LEU A 24 -5.63 -1.97 15.79
CA LEU A 24 -6.05 -2.20 14.42
C LEU A 24 -5.00 -1.68 13.43
N TYR A 25 -4.45 -2.58 12.61
CA TYR A 25 -3.59 -2.25 11.49
C TYR A 25 -4.32 -2.52 10.17
N LYS A 26 -4.43 -1.49 9.32
CA LYS A 26 -5.04 -1.58 7.99
C LYS A 26 -3.95 -1.54 6.94
N VAL A 27 -3.90 -2.53 6.07
CA VAL A 27 -2.92 -2.61 4.98
C VAL A 27 -3.59 -3.11 3.72
N ILE A 28 -3.12 -2.65 2.56
CA ILE A 28 -3.61 -3.13 1.27
C ILE A 28 -2.53 -4.04 0.68
N VAL A 29 -2.88 -5.29 0.42
CA VAL A 29 -1.96 -6.31 -0.10
C VAL A 29 -2.59 -6.95 -1.33
N LYS A 30 -1.80 -7.17 -2.38
CA LYS A 30 -2.26 -7.90 -3.56
C LYS A 30 -2.50 -9.37 -3.20
N ALA A 31 -3.64 -9.91 -3.62
CA ALA A 31 -3.98 -11.32 -3.38
C ALA A 31 -2.83 -12.25 -3.78
N GLN A 32 -2.49 -13.20 -2.91
CA GLN A 32 -1.42 -14.21 -3.09
C GLN A 32 0.02 -13.72 -3.26
N MET A 33 0.25 -12.40 -3.29
CA MET A 33 1.56 -11.80 -3.50
C MET A 33 2.09 -11.15 -2.21
N ALA A 34 1.76 -11.70 -1.03
CA ALA A 34 2.33 -11.21 0.21
C ALA A 34 3.77 -11.68 0.38
N THR A 35 4.70 -10.71 0.39
CA THR A 35 6.13 -10.92 0.62
C THR A 35 6.60 -10.01 1.74
N ALA A 36 7.60 -10.42 2.51
CA ALA A 36 8.20 -9.65 3.60
C ALA A 36 9.03 -8.42 3.11
N ALA A 37 8.83 -7.99 1.87
CA ALA A 37 9.52 -6.87 1.25
C ALA A 37 9.16 -5.53 1.93
N PRO A 38 10.02 -4.50 1.82
CA PRO A 38 9.69 -3.14 2.27
C PRO A 38 8.58 -2.62 1.35
N PRO A 39 7.31 -2.60 1.79
CA PRO A 39 6.78 -1.78 2.88
C PRO A 39 6.00 -2.54 3.97
N LEU A 40 5.73 -3.84 3.78
CA LEU A 40 4.92 -4.66 4.68
C LEU A 40 5.77 -5.19 5.84
N GLY A 41 6.98 -5.66 5.56
CA GLY A 41 7.90 -6.24 6.53
C GLY A 41 8.27 -5.29 7.68
N PRO A 42 8.81 -4.08 7.40
CA PRO A 42 9.19 -3.14 8.45
C PRO A 42 8.00 -2.69 9.32
N ASN A 43 6.83 -2.49 8.72
CA ASN A 43 5.65 -2.00 9.43
C ASN A 43 5.02 -3.04 10.36
N LEU A 44 4.96 -4.31 9.94
CA LEU A 44 4.51 -5.41 10.79
C LEU A 44 5.56 -5.78 11.85
N GLY A 45 6.85 -5.69 11.51
CA GLY A 45 7.96 -5.94 12.42
C GLY A 45 8.01 -4.94 13.58
N LYS A 46 7.81 -3.63 13.31
CA LYS A 46 7.64 -2.58 14.35
C LYS A 46 6.53 -2.89 15.33
N ARG A 47 5.53 -3.68 14.92
CA ARG A 47 4.38 -4.08 15.72
C ARG A 47 4.58 -5.40 16.47
N GLY A 48 5.73 -6.06 16.29
CA GLY A 48 6.06 -7.31 16.97
C GLY A 48 5.36 -8.54 16.40
N ILE A 49 4.82 -8.45 15.17
CA ILE A 49 4.18 -9.57 14.47
C ILE A 49 5.25 -10.38 13.71
N ASN A 50 5.13 -11.70 13.70
CA ASN A 50 5.94 -12.55 12.85
C ASN A 50 5.50 -12.42 11.37
N VAL A 51 6.27 -11.66 10.59
CA VAL A 51 5.99 -11.34 9.18
C VAL A 51 5.91 -12.59 8.30
N ALA A 52 6.76 -13.58 8.52
CA ALA A 52 6.79 -14.78 7.68
C ALA A 52 5.51 -15.63 7.85
N ASN A 53 5.01 -15.73 9.09
CA ASN A 53 3.76 -16.42 9.37
C ASN A 53 2.57 -15.65 8.79
N PHE A 54 2.57 -14.33 8.92
CA PHE A 54 1.54 -13.48 8.34
C PHE A 54 1.43 -13.66 6.81
N CYS A 55 2.55 -13.63 6.08
CA CYS A 55 2.56 -13.83 4.64
C CYS A 55 2.02 -15.21 4.24
N LYS A 56 2.37 -16.26 4.98
CA LYS A 56 1.86 -17.63 4.73
C LYS A 56 0.36 -17.73 4.98
N ASP A 57 -0.11 -17.20 6.10
CA ASP A 57 -1.54 -17.22 6.46
C ASP A 57 -2.37 -16.40 5.47
N PHE A 58 -1.88 -15.24 5.06
CA PHE A 58 -2.54 -14.41 4.04
C PHE A 58 -2.60 -15.11 2.68
N ASN A 59 -1.48 -15.68 2.22
CA ASN A 59 -1.46 -16.39 0.94
C ASN A 59 -2.35 -17.65 0.98
N ARG A 60 -2.43 -18.35 2.12
CA ARG A 60 -3.36 -19.48 2.32
C ARG A 60 -4.82 -19.04 2.30
N ALA A 61 -5.17 -17.98 3.02
CA ALA A 61 -6.55 -17.47 3.08
C ALA A 61 -7.01 -16.89 1.72
N THR A 62 -6.08 -16.32 0.95
CA THR A 62 -6.34 -15.82 -0.42
C THR A 62 -6.19 -16.90 -1.50
N SER A 63 -5.86 -18.15 -1.15
CA SER A 63 -5.82 -19.28 -2.09
C SER A 63 -7.12 -19.53 -2.82
N ASN A 64 -8.25 -19.28 -2.15
CA ASN A 64 -9.59 -19.48 -2.73
C ASN A 64 -10.00 -18.36 -3.70
N ILE A 65 -9.22 -17.27 -3.76
CA ILE A 65 -9.44 -16.10 -4.62
C ILE A 65 -8.57 -16.23 -5.90
N LYS A 66 -8.27 -17.48 -6.31
CA LYS A 66 -7.43 -17.82 -7.47
C LYS A 66 -8.18 -17.63 -8.81
N PRO A 67 -7.43 -17.47 -9.92
CA PRO A 67 -7.92 -16.96 -11.21
C PRO A 67 -9.01 -17.85 -11.78
N GLY A 68 -10.24 -17.33 -11.87
CA GLY A 68 -11.38 -18.02 -12.48
C GLY A 68 -12.73 -17.69 -11.85
N THR A 69 -12.75 -17.22 -10.60
CA THR A 69 -14.00 -16.82 -9.93
C THR A 69 -13.94 -15.35 -9.53
N PHE A 70 -14.62 -14.51 -10.31
CA PHE A 70 -14.98 -13.10 -10.07
C PHE A 70 -13.85 -12.07 -9.76
N PHE A 71 -12.67 -12.50 -9.32
CA PHE A 71 -11.55 -11.64 -8.93
C PHE A 71 -10.25 -12.05 -9.64
N LEU A 72 -9.54 -11.06 -10.18
CA LEU A 72 -8.31 -11.26 -10.94
C LEU A 72 -7.11 -11.53 -10.01
N PRO A 73 -6.09 -12.29 -10.47
CA PRO A 73 -4.84 -12.42 -9.74
C PRO A 73 -4.21 -11.04 -9.55
N GLY A 74 -3.75 -10.74 -8.33
CA GLY A 74 -3.18 -9.43 -8.00
C GLY A 74 -4.20 -8.35 -7.63
N THR A 75 -5.47 -8.70 -7.41
CA THR A 75 -6.47 -7.79 -6.84
C THR A 75 -6.00 -7.21 -5.49
N PRO A 76 -6.02 -5.88 -5.29
CA PRO A 76 -5.64 -5.26 -4.02
C PRO A 76 -6.74 -5.48 -2.99
N LEU A 77 -6.42 -6.28 -1.97
CA LEU A 77 -7.32 -6.60 -0.87
C LEU A 77 -6.94 -5.77 0.36
N PRO A 78 -7.88 -4.99 0.93
CA PRO A 78 -7.70 -4.38 2.23
C PRO A 78 -7.78 -5.47 3.32
N VAL A 79 -6.73 -5.52 4.12
CA VAL A 79 -6.56 -6.45 5.24
C VAL A 79 -6.63 -5.66 6.52
N ARG A 80 -7.49 -6.11 7.43
CA ARG A 80 -7.57 -5.63 8.80
C ARG A 80 -6.87 -6.65 9.69
N VAL A 81 -5.79 -6.23 10.32
CA VAL A 81 -5.02 -7.04 11.25
C VAL A 81 -5.29 -6.51 12.65
N THR A 82 -5.95 -7.31 13.47
CA THR A 82 -6.19 -6.99 14.88
C THR A 82 -5.10 -7.63 15.71
N ILE A 83 -4.33 -6.81 16.43
CA ILE A 83 -3.16 -7.24 17.18
C ILE A 83 -3.54 -7.36 18.65
N LYS A 84 -3.37 -8.56 19.20
CA LYS A 84 -3.62 -8.87 20.61
C LYS A 84 -2.38 -8.55 21.46
N PRO A 85 -2.53 -8.32 22.78
CA PRO A 85 -1.42 -8.05 23.69
C PRO A 85 -0.34 -9.15 23.68
N ASP A 86 -0.73 -10.39 23.38
CA ASP A 86 0.17 -11.55 23.31
C ASP A 86 0.96 -11.64 21.99
N ARG A 87 0.93 -10.58 21.15
CA ARG A 87 1.51 -10.52 19.80
C ARG A 87 0.90 -11.50 18.79
N THR A 88 -0.17 -12.18 19.17
CA THR A 88 -1.03 -12.92 18.26
C THR A 88 -1.85 -11.92 17.44
N TYR A 89 -2.25 -12.33 16.23
CA TYR A 89 -3.03 -11.49 15.33
C TYR A 89 -4.25 -12.25 14.81
N ASP A 90 -5.35 -11.51 14.64
CA ASP A 90 -6.51 -11.97 13.88
C ASP A 90 -6.49 -11.27 12.52
N LEU A 91 -6.58 -12.08 11.47
CA LEU A 91 -6.56 -11.64 10.08
C LEU A 91 -8.00 -11.58 9.54
N GLU A 92 -8.49 -10.38 9.22
CA GLU A 92 -9.75 -10.18 8.52
C GLU A 92 -9.47 -9.64 7.11
N ILE A 93 -9.79 -10.44 6.09
CA ILE A 93 -9.67 -10.04 4.68
C ILE A 93 -11.02 -9.47 4.24
N CYS A 94 -11.02 -8.22 3.79
CA CYS A 94 -12.20 -7.58 3.22
C CYS A 94 -12.22 -7.74 1.69
N THR A 95 -13.37 -7.51 1.08
CA THR A 95 -13.52 -7.41 -0.37
C THR A 95 -12.62 -6.30 -0.94
N PRO A 96 -12.31 -6.34 -2.26
CA PRO A 96 -11.44 -5.34 -2.87
C PRO A 96 -11.92 -3.91 -2.66
N THR A 97 -11.01 -2.95 -2.81
CA THR A 97 -11.34 -1.53 -2.63
C THR A 97 -12.44 -1.12 -3.63
N SER A 98 -13.35 -0.25 -3.18
CA SER A 98 -14.44 0.27 -4.04
C SER A 98 -13.89 0.90 -5.32
N MET A 99 -12.76 1.60 -5.22
CA MET A 99 -12.07 2.19 -6.36
C MET A 99 -11.66 1.14 -7.38
N TRP A 100 -11.05 0.03 -6.94
CA TRP A 100 -10.64 -1.03 -7.83
C TRP A 100 -11.84 -1.70 -8.52
N LEU A 101 -12.92 -1.98 -7.78
CA LEU A 101 -14.14 -2.59 -8.34
C LEU A 101 -14.80 -1.69 -9.39
N LEU A 102 -14.91 -0.39 -9.12
CA LEU A 102 -15.47 0.59 -10.05
C LEU A 102 -14.62 0.73 -11.31
N MET A 103 -13.28 0.76 -11.16
CA MET A 103 -12.35 0.85 -12.28
C MET A 103 -12.40 -0.40 -13.16
N HIS A 104 -12.51 -1.59 -12.57
CA HIS A 104 -12.68 -2.84 -13.32
C HIS A 104 -14.01 -2.91 -14.04
N ALA A 105 -15.11 -2.52 -13.39
CA ALA A 105 -16.42 -2.46 -14.04
C ALA A 105 -16.47 -1.46 -15.20
N ALA A 106 -15.71 -0.37 -15.10
CA ALA A 106 -15.54 0.59 -16.20
C ALA A 106 -14.46 0.18 -17.23
N GLY A 107 -13.66 -0.85 -16.98
CA GLY A 107 -12.55 -1.25 -17.87
C GLY A 107 -11.40 -0.25 -17.93
N ILE A 108 -11.25 0.61 -16.91
CA ILE A 108 -10.21 1.65 -16.86
C ILE A 108 -9.05 1.24 -15.95
N ARG A 109 -7.82 1.57 -16.34
CA ARG A 109 -6.61 1.28 -15.54
C ARG A 109 -6.22 2.43 -14.60
N ARG A 110 -6.58 3.66 -14.97
CA ARG A 110 -6.23 4.89 -14.26
C ARG A 110 -7.48 5.78 -14.18
N GLY A 111 -7.70 6.42 -13.03
CA GLY A 111 -8.74 7.43 -12.85
C GLY A 111 -8.33 8.79 -13.44
N ALA A 112 -9.22 9.77 -13.33
CA ALA A 112 -8.98 11.12 -13.82
C ALA A 112 -7.92 11.82 -12.95
N THR A 113 -6.99 12.53 -13.59
CA THR A 113 -6.08 13.43 -12.87
C THR A 113 -6.88 14.62 -12.29
N CYS A 114 -7.83 15.14 -13.07
CA CYS A 114 -8.76 16.20 -12.68
C CYS A 114 -10.22 15.74 -12.84
N PRO A 115 -10.87 15.17 -11.80
CA PRO A 115 -12.22 14.57 -11.89
C PRO A 115 -13.34 15.53 -12.30
N ARG A 116 -13.12 16.84 -12.20
CA ARG A 116 -14.09 17.88 -12.59
C ARG A 116 -14.07 18.19 -14.09
N GLU A 117 -12.92 18.00 -14.73
CA GLU A 117 -12.66 18.40 -16.11
C GLU A 117 -12.66 17.19 -17.04
N GLU A 118 -12.14 16.06 -16.57
CA GLU A 118 -11.98 14.85 -17.37
C GLU A 118 -12.89 13.71 -16.90
N ILE A 119 -13.60 13.11 -17.86
CA ILE A 119 -14.35 11.88 -17.64
C ILE A 119 -13.43 10.72 -18.03
N SER A 120 -13.12 9.85 -17.07
CA SER A 120 -12.25 8.69 -17.31
C SER A 120 -13.00 7.45 -17.78
N GLY A 121 -14.30 7.34 -17.49
CA GLY A 121 -15.10 6.17 -17.83
C GLY A 121 -16.57 6.39 -17.52
N MET A 122 -17.40 5.47 -17.99
CA MET A 122 -18.84 5.47 -17.73
C MET A 122 -19.24 4.17 -17.05
N ILE A 123 -20.18 4.26 -16.11
CA ILE A 123 -20.70 3.09 -15.39
C ILE A 123 -22.21 3.20 -15.26
N THR A 124 -22.92 2.09 -15.40
CA THR A 124 -24.38 2.07 -15.21
C THR A 124 -24.77 1.77 -13.76
N VAL A 125 -25.98 2.16 -13.39
CA VAL A 125 -26.54 1.89 -12.04
C VAL A 125 -26.61 0.38 -11.75
N LYS A 126 -26.77 -0.47 -12.78
CA LYS A 126 -26.79 -1.94 -12.63
C LYS A 126 -25.46 -2.46 -12.08
N HIS A 127 -24.34 -2.01 -12.65
CA HIS A 127 -23.00 -2.38 -12.18
C HIS A 127 -22.75 -1.90 -10.74
N ILE A 128 -23.21 -0.69 -10.39
CA ILE A 128 -23.08 -0.17 -9.02
C ILE A 128 -23.83 -1.07 -8.03
N TYR A 129 -25.02 -1.54 -8.39
CA TYR A 129 -25.81 -2.42 -7.55
C TYR A 129 -25.15 -3.80 -7.34
N GLU A 130 -24.55 -4.37 -8.39
CA GLU A 130 -23.78 -5.62 -8.29
C GLU A 130 -22.55 -5.46 -7.39
N ILE A 131 -21.79 -4.38 -7.57
CA ILE A 131 -20.64 -4.03 -6.72
C ILE A 131 -21.08 -3.84 -5.26
N ALA A 132 -22.23 -3.21 -5.04
CA ALA A 132 -22.77 -3.00 -3.70
C ALA A 132 -23.11 -4.33 -3.01
N LYS A 133 -23.68 -5.32 -3.73
CA LYS A 133 -23.94 -6.65 -3.18
C LYS A 133 -22.68 -7.37 -2.74
N ILE A 134 -21.63 -7.30 -3.56
CA ILE A 134 -20.34 -7.90 -3.23
C ILE A 134 -19.79 -7.24 -1.97
N LYS A 135 -19.82 -5.90 -1.92
CA LYS A 135 -19.28 -5.15 -0.79
C LYS A 135 -20.08 -5.32 0.50
N ALA A 136 -21.38 -5.54 0.40
CA ALA A 136 -22.24 -5.79 1.56
C ALA A 136 -21.88 -7.07 2.33
N ALA A 137 -21.14 -8.01 1.73
CA ALA A 137 -20.62 -9.19 2.42
C ALA A 137 -19.47 -8.87 3.40
N ASP A 138 -18.90 -7.66 3.36
CA ASP A 138 -17.85 -7.25 4.29
C ASP A 138 -18.37 -7.15 5.73
N LYS A 139 -17.63 -7.69 6.69
CA LYS A 139 -17.93 -7.58 8.13
C LYS A 139 -18.10 -6.13 8.61
N CYS A 140 -17.46 -5.18 7.94
CA CYS A 140 -17.55 -3.74 8.24
C CYS A 140 -18.91 -3.12 7.89
N LEU A 141 -19.66 -3.73 6.98
CA LEU A 141 -20.90 -3.19 6.39
C LEU A 141 -22.13 -4.00 6.79
N LEU A 142 -21.99 -4.94 7.73
CA LEU A 142 -23.10 -5.69 8.29
C LEU A 142 -24.12 -4.73 8.91
N GLY A 143 -25.38 -4.86 8.50
CA GLY A 143 -26.48 -4.02 8.98
C GLY A 143 -26.67 -2.69 8.24
N VAL A 144 -25.80 -2.35 7.28
CA VAL A 144 -25.99 -1.14 6.46
C VAL A 144 -26.95 -1.44 5.30
N PRO A 145 -28.00 -0.63 5.08
CA PRO A 145 -28.91 -0.85 3.96
C PRO A 145 -28.18 -0.64 2.62
N LEU A 146 -28.51 -1.50 1.65
CA LEU A 146 -27.85 -1.54 0.33
C LEU A 146 -27.91 -0.19 -0.41
N LYS A 147 -28.98 0.59 -0.18
CA LYS A 147 -29.14 1.94 -0.74
C LYS A 147 -28.00 2.88 -0.34
N LEU A 148 -27.60 2.90 0.94
CA LEU A 148 -26.52 3.75 1.43
C LEU A 148 -25.17 3.33 0.85
N ILE A 149 -24.96 2.03 0.66
CA ILE A 149 -23.76 1.49 0.01
C ILE A 149 -23.70 1.97 -1.46
N CYS A 150 -24.81 1.91 -2.19
CA CYS A 150 -24.89 2.43 -3.55
C CYS A 150 -24.60 3.94 -3.61
N GLU A 151 -25.14 4.74 -2.70
CA GLU A 151 -24.88 6.19 -2.65
C GLU A 151 -23.40 6.50 -2.39
N GLN A 152 -22.75 5.74 -1.50
CA GLN A 152 -21.31 5.86 -1.25
C GLN A 152 -20.47 5.47 -2.49
N LEU A 153 -20.88 4.43 -3.20
CA LEU A 153 -20.22 4.01 -4.44
C LEU A 153 -20.37 5.05 -5.56
N ILE A 154 -21.54 5.69 -5.68
CA ILE A 154 -21.76 6.79 -6.63
C ILE A 154 -20.82 7.95 -6.32
N LYS A 155 -20.72 8.37 -5.04
CA LYS A 155 -19.78 9.43 -4.62
C LYS A 155 -18.33 9.08 -4.96
N THR A 156 -17.93 7.83 -4.69
CA THR A 156 -16.59 7.33 -5.01
C THR A 156 -16.34 7.33 -6.53
N ALA A 157 -17.33 6.96 -7.33
CA ALA A 157 -17.24 6.99 -8.79
C ALA A 157 -16.97 8.42 -9.30
N HIS A 158 -17.66 9.43 -8.76
CA HIS A 158 -17.40 10.83 -9.10
C HIS A 158 -15.99 11.28 -8.72
N THR A 159 -15.46 10.86 -7.57
CA THR A 159 -14.07 11.19 -7.17
C THR A 159 -13.02 10.58 -8.12
N ILE A 160 -13.33 9.46 -8.76
CA ILE A 160 -12.44 8.81 -9.75
C ILE A 160 -12.57 9.48 -11.14
N GLY A 161 -13.62 10.28 -11.36
CA GLY A 161 -13.96 10.84 -12.67
C GLY A 161 -14.81 9.89 -13.54
N LEU A 162 -15.59 9.00 -12.92
CA LEU A 162 -16.55 8.14 -13.62
C LEU A 162 -17.91 8.85 -13.74
N LYS A 163 -18.51 8.80 -14.92
CA LYS A 163 -19.88 9.28 -15.17
C LYS A 163 -20.87 8.14 -14.95
N VAL A 164 -21.78 8.32 -13.98
CA VAL A 164 -22.85 7.36 -13.71
C VAL A 164 -24.02 7.59 -14.67
N VAL A 165 -24.31 6.59 -15.51
CA VAL A 165 -25.39 6.64 -16.51
C VAL A 165 -26.60 5.86 -15.99
N ARG A 166 -27.79 6.47 -16.07
CA ARG A 166 -29.06 5.83 -15.67
C ARG A 166 -29.65 4.91 -16.77
N GLY A 167 -29.35 5.21 -18.03
CA GLY A 167 -29.78 4.42 -19.19
C GLY A 167 -28.88 3.22 -19.51
N ASN A 168 -29.22 2.51 -20.59
CA ASN A 168 -28.33 1.52 -21.18
C ASN A 168 -27.18 2.24 -21.91
N LEU A 169 -25.98 1.67 -21.84
CA LEU A 169 -24.79 2.19 -22.50
C LEU A 169 -24.51 1.32 -23.72
N ASP A 170 -24.37 1.93 -24.90
CA ASP A 170 -24.09 1.20 -26.13
C ASP A 170 -22.64 0.69 -26.15
N PRO A 171 -22.42 -0.63 -26.30
CA PRO A 171 -21.08 -1.20 -26.21
C PRO A 171 -20.09 -0.71 -27.28
N MET A 172 -20.57 -0.36 -28.48
CA MET A 172 -19.71 0.14 -29.57
C MET A 172 -19.16 1.54 -29.27
N GLU A 173 -20.02 2.44 -28.82
CA GLU A 173 -19.63 3.80 -28.44
C GLU A 173 -18.64 3.77 -27.28
N TYR A 174 -18.89 2.90 -26.30
CA TYR A 174 -18.01 2.79 -25.14
C TYR A 174 -16.62 2.27 -25.50
N ARG A 175 -16.53 1.31 -26.43
CA ARG A 175 -15.23 0.83 -26.92
C ARG A 175 -14.44 1.93 -27.62
N LYS A 176 -15.10 2.74 -28.45
CA LYS A 176 -14.45 3.87 -29.13
C LYS A 176 -13.93 4.89 -28.10
N PHE A 177 -14.74 5.21 -27.10
CA PHE A 177 -14.35 6.09 -26.00
C PHE A 177 -13.12 5.58 -25.24
N LEU A 178 -13.05 4.27 -24.94
CA LEU A 178 -11.92 3.67 -24.25
C LEU A 178 -10.62 3.73 -25.09
N GLU A 179 -10.69 3.55 -26.40
CA GLU A 179 -9.53 3.63 -27.29
C GLU A 179 -8.98 5.07 -27.36
N GLU A 180 -9.87 6.05 -27.52
CA GLU A 180 -9.50 7.48 -27.49
C GLU A 180 -8.84 7.85 -26.15
N ARG A 181 -9.39 7.35 -25.03
CA ARG A 181 -8.85 7.62 -23.71
C ARG A 181 -7.49 6.95 -23.49
N LYS A 182 -7.27 5.76 -24.03
CA LYS A 182 -5.99 5.04 -23.91
C LYS A 182 -4.81 5.88 -24.43
N VAL A 183 -5.00 6.57 -25.56
CA VAL A 183 -3.98 7.47 -26.13
C VAL A 183 -3.65 8.63 -25.17
N VAL A 184 -4.67 9.19 -24.51
CA VAL A 184 -4.48 10.27 -23.54
C VAL A 184 -3.73 9.77 -22.29
N VAL A 185 -4.15 8.63 -21.75
CA VAL A 185 -3.53 8.03 -20.56
C VAL A 185 -2.08 7.65 -20.83
N ASP A 186 -1.76 7.13 -22.01
CA ASP A 186 -0.39 6.78 -22.39
C ASP A 186 0.50 8.04 -22.48
N ARG A 187 -0.05 9.17 -22.96
CA ARG A 187 0.66 10.46 -22.96
C ARG A 187 0.88 10.98 -21.54
N GLU A 188 -0.14 10.92 -20.68
CA GLU A 188 -0.01 11.30 -19.27
C GLU A 188 1.00 10.43 -18.52
N LEU A 189 1.06 9.13 -18.83
CA LEU A 189 1.98 8.22 -18.18
C LEU A 189 3.43 8.56 -18.52
N LYS A 190 3.73 8.81 -19.80
CA LYS A 190 5.07 9.24 -20.25
C LYS A 190 5.53 10.52 -19.55
N ARG A 191 4.66 11.53 -19.48
CA ARG A 191 4.95 12.78 -18.75
C ARG A 191 5.26 12.53 -17.27
N MET A 192 4.48 11.66 -16.61
CA MET A 192 4.71 11.31 -15.21
C MET A 192 6.00 10.50 -15.00
N GLU A 193 6.39 9.67 -15.97
CA GLU A 193 7.65 8.92 -15.94
C GLU A 193 8.84 9.86 -16.10
N GLU A 194 8.77 10.82 -17.02
CA GLU A 194 9.77 11.88 -17.19
C GLU A 194 9.89 12.75 -15.93
N GLU A 195 8.77 13.17 -15.34
CA GLU A 195 8.76 13.93 -14.08
C GLU A 195 9.32 13.13 -12.91
N LYS A 196 9.04 11.81 -12.84
CA LYS A 196 9.62 10.92 -11.83
C LYS A 196 11.10 10.73 -12.05
N ALA A 197 11.55 10.54 -13.30
CA ALA A 197 12.95 10.41 -13.65
C ALA A 197 13.72 11.71 -13.33
N ALA A 198 13.14 12.87 -13.60
CA ALA A 198 13.70 14.17 -13.25
C ALA A 198 13.77 14.40 -11.72
N LYS A 199 12.75 13.97 -10.97
CA LYS A 199 12.81 14.01 -9.50
C LYS A 199 13.83 13.03 -8.95
N GLN A 200 13.96 11.85 -9.55
CA GLN A 200 14.93 10.84 -9.15
C GLN A 200 16.36 11.29 -9.44
N SER A 201 16.59 11.92 -10.60
CA SER A 201 17.90 12.51 -10.91
C SER A 201 18.19 13.72 -10.01
N ALA A 202 17.19 14.56 -9.71
CA ALA A 202 17.34 15.66 -8.76
C ALA A 202 17.69 15.16 -7.34
N SER A 203 17.03 14.11 -6.84
CA SER A 203 17.39 13.50 -5.56
C SER A 203 18.79 12.90 -5.58
N TRP A 204 19.22 12.34 -6.70
CA TRP A 204 20.57 11.80 -6.85
C TRP A 204 21.64 12.91 -6.88
N VAL A 205 21.34 14.04 -7.52
CA VAL A 205 22.23 15.23 -7.51
C VAL A 205 22.31 15.84 -6.11
N ASP A 206 21.20 15.90 -5.37
CA ASP A 206 21.16 16.39 -3.98
C ASP A 206 21.98 15.49 -3.04
N GLU A 207 21.81 14.17 -3.15
CA GLU A 207 22.63 13.19 -2.41
C GLU A 207 24.13 13.37 -2.68
N LEU A 208 24.53 13.50 -3.95
CA LEU A 208 25.94 13.74 -4.31
C LEU A 208 26.46 15.09 -3.79
N SER A 209 25.65 16.14 -3.82
CA SER A 209 26.04 17.45 -3.28
C SER A 209 26.31 17.34 -1.78
N THR A 210 25.44 16.67 -1.03
CA THR A 210 25.65 16.46 0.41
C THR A 210 26.90 15.63 0.74
N GLU A 211 27.24 14.64 -0.10
CA GLU A 211 28.50 13.88 0.05
C GLU A 211 29.73 14.75 -0.21
N VAL A 212 29.71 15.57 -1.27
CA VAL A 212 30.82 16.49 -1.60
C VAL A 212 30.97 17.56 -0.52
N ASP A 213 29.88 18.13 -0.02
CA ASP A 213 29.87 19.10 1.08
C ASP A 213 30.38 18.46 2.39
N GLY A 214 30.01 17.21 2.67
CA GLY A 214 30.57 16.44 3.79
C GLY A 214 32.08 16.24 3.68
N MET A 215 32.56 15.89 2.48
CA MET A 215 33.97 15.62 2.22
C MET A 215 34.82 16.90 2.26
N THR A 216 34.32 18.02 1.74
CA THR A 216 34.99 19.32 1.82
C THR A 216 35.09 19.81 3.27
N ASN A 217 34.04 19.67 4.08
CA ASN A 217 34.06 20.00 5.51
C ASN A 217 35.08 19.15 6.29
N LEU A 218 35.23 17.86 5.96
CA LEU A 218 36.26 16.99 6.51
C LEU A 218 37.68 17.46 6.15
N ILE A 219 37.92 17.81 4.88
CA ILE A 219 39.23 18.32 4.42
C ILE A 219 39.57 19.65 5.10
N LEU A 220 38.60 20.55 5.26
CA LEU A 220 38.79 21.82 5.96
C LEU A 220 39.14 21.61 7.44
N THR A 221 38.42 20.71 8.12
CA THR A 221 38.70 20.35 9.52
C THR A 221 40.10 19.75 9.69
N GLU A 222 40.53 18.90 8.76
CA GLU A 222 41.86 18.27 8.81
C GLU A 222 42.98 19.27 8.48
N ARG A 223 42.74 20.22 7.56
CA ARG A 223 43.66 21.34 7.31
C ARG A 223 43.84 22.23 8.55
N GLU A 224 42.77 22.54 9.27
CA GLU A 224 42.85 23.30 10.52
C GLU A 224 43.66 22.57 11.61
N ARG A 225 43.56 21.23 11.70
CA ARG A 225 44.41 20.44 12.59
C ARG A 225 45.88 20.50 12.21
N ILE A 226 46.22 20.35 10.93
CA ILE A 226 47.62 20.38 10.45
C ILE A 226 48.27 21.74 10.72
N VAL A 227 47.55 22.85 10.53
CA VAL A 227 48.07 24.19 10.82
C VAL A 227 48.32 24.39 12.32
N ARG A 228 47.50 23.80 13.21
CA ARG A 228 47.72 23.84 14.67
C ARG A 228 48.88 22.98 15.17
N VAL A 229 49.34 22.00 14.38
CA VAL A 229 50.42 21.06 14.76
C VAL A 229 51.80 21.50 14.27
N ARG A 230 51.94 22.61 13.52
CA ARG A 230 53.27 23.13 13.15
C ARG A 230 54.01 23.61 14.41
N PRO A 231 55.14 22.97 14.81
CA PRO A 231 55.93 23.45 15.93
C PRO A 231 56.62 24.77 15.55
N ALA A 232 56.70 25.68 16.51
CA ALA A 232 57.51 26.89 16.42
C ALA A 232 58.99 26.51 16.26
N VAL A 233 59.47 26.44 15.01
CA VAL A 233 60.89 26.38 14.69
C VAL A 233 61.24 27.68 13.96
N GLU A 234 62.32 28.31 14.44
CA GLU A 234 62.99 29.51 13.94
C GLU A 234 62.37 30.89 14.25
N ARG A 235 62.77 31.44 15.41
CA ARG A 235 63.56 32.69 15.47
C ARG A 235 64.59 32.62 16.61
N LYS A 236 65.85 32.40 16.27
CA LYS A 236 67.04 32.83 17.02
C LYS A 236 67.94 33.55 16.04
#